data_AF-A0A0D7X7G9-F1
#
_entry.id   AF-A0A0D7X7G9-F1
#
_cell.length_a   1.000
_cell.length_b   1.000
_cell.length_c   1.000
_cell.angle_alpha   90.00
_cell.angle_beta   90.00
_cell.angle_gamma   90.00
#
_symmetry.space_group_name_H-M   'P 1'
#
loop_
_entity.id
_entity.type
_entity.pdbx_description
1 polymer ?
#
loop_
_entity_poly.entity_id
_entity_poly.type
_entity_poly.pdbx_seq_one_letter_code
_entity_poly.pdbx_strand_id
1 'polypeptide(L)'
;MKSLNQQTTVILLLLLLSVFGIFILFFPKFEMALFIFSYATPVLFLIIQLLQIFYSRKFIKLPAKCQYNWFNRIEIHIGKKIKYRRDFIRQMHKLLVISKKRKAKVTAYTWLVSSKNIKNLLGDCATVTTPSPFEEFSQKFLNKIYRKVLKEKKNILLPFIKVEIDTNKITQNQLDDIALKYKL
;
A
#
# COMPACT_ATOMS: atom_id res chain seq x y z
N MET A 1 6.25 -12.29 23.78
CA MET A 1 5.45 -13.13 22.86
C MET A 1 5.81 -12.80 21.41
N LYS A 2 6.55 -13.67 20.71
CA LYS A 2 6.76 -13.53 19.26
C LYS A 2 5.39 -13.64 18.59
N SER A 3 4.98 -12.62 17.82
CA SER A 3 3.63 -12.57 17.26
C SER A 3 3.40 -13.82 16.40
N LEU A 4 2.22 -14.45 16.53
CA LEU A 4 1.81 -15.67 15.79
C LEU A 4 2.27 -15.67 14.32
N ASN A 5 2.26 -14.50 13.67
CA ASN A 5 2.72 -14.26 12.31
C ASN A 5 4.18 -14.65 12.02
N GLN A 6 5.11 -14.47 12.96
CA GLN A 6 6.54 -14.80 12.74
C GLN A 6 6.75 -16.31 12.69
N GLN A 7 6.09 -17.05 13.58
CA GLN A 7 6.15 -18.52 13.60
C GLN A 7 5.46 -19.12 12.37
N THR A 8 4.31 -18.59 11.96
CA THR A 8 3.66 -19.05 10.71
C THR A 8 4.52 -18.77 9.48
N THR A 9 5.22 -17.64 9.43
CA THR A 9 6.11 -17.31 8.31
C THR A 9 7.30 -18.27 8.22
N VAL A 10 7.91 -18.62 9.36
CA VAL A 10 9.02 -19.59 9.41
C VAL A 10 8.56 -20.98 9.01
N ILE A 11 7.39 -21.42 9.49
CA ILE A 11 6.81 -22.72 9.12
C ILE A 11 6.53 -22.77 7.61
N LEU A 12 5.93 -21.72 7.04
CA LEU A 12 5.68 -21.67 5.59
C LEU A 12 6.98 -21.69 4.78
N LEU A 13 8.03 -21.01 5.25
CA LEU A 13 9.33 -21.00 4.59
C LEU A 13 9.97 -22.39 4.61
N LEU A 14 9.92 -23.09 5.74
CA LEU A 14 10.43 -24.46 5.87
C LEU A 14 9.65 -25.45 5.00
N LEU A 15 8.33 -25.29 4.89
CA LEU A 15 7.48 -26.09 4.01
C LEU A 15 7.78 -25.84 2.53
N LEU A 16 8.06 -24.59 2.16
CA LEU A 16 8.51 -24.25 0.80
C LEU A 16 9.86 -24.87 0.47
N LEU A 17 10.80 -24.84 1.42
CA LEU A 17 12.14 -25.42 1.26
C LEU A 17 12.10 -26.96 1.19
N SER A 18 11.21 -27.63 1.93
CA SER A 18 11.10 -29.09 1.89
C SER A 18 10.50 -29.60 0.59
N VAL A 19 9.48 -28.93 0.05
CA VAL A 19 8.94 -29.21 -1.29
C VAL A 19 10.02 -29.02 -2.36
N PHE A 20 10.88 -28.01 -2.20
CA PHE A 20 12.02 -27.75 -3.08
C PHE A 20 13.05 -28.90 -3.06
N GLY A 21 13.37 -29.41 -1.88
CA GLY A 21 14.30 -30.54 -1.71
C GLY A 21 13.79 -31.83 -2.35
N ILE A 22 12.48 -32.10 -2.25
CA ILE A 22 11.86 -33.28 -2.88
C ILE A 22 11.94 -33.15 -4.41
N PHE A 23 11.60 -31.99 -4.99
CA PHE A 23 11.63 -31.84 -6.45
C PHE A 23 13.04 -31.92 -7.06
N ILE A 24 14.08 -31.45 -6.37
CA ILE A 24 15.48 -31.59 -6.81
C ILE A 24 15.89 -33.07 -6.92
N LEU A 25 15.36 -33.93 -6.06
CA LEU A 25 15.71 -35.35 -6.03
C LEU A 25 15.02 -36.19 -7.11
N PHE A 26 13.86 -35.75 -7.61
CA PHE A 26 12.99 -36.59 -8.46
C PHE A 26 12.84 -36.13 -9.92
N PHE A 27 13.34 -34.94 -10.31
CA PHE A 27 13.11 -34.39 -11.66
C PHE A 27 14.42 -34.20 -12.47
N PRO A 28 14.41 -34.46 -13.80
CA PRO A 28 15.56 -34.32 -14.68
C PRO A 28 16.04 -32.87 -14.80
N LYS A 29 17.31 -32.67 -15.18
CA LYS A 29 18.04 -31.38 -15.12
C LYS A 29 17.32 -30.19 -15.78
N PHE A 30 16.56 -30.40 -16.86
CA PHE A 30 15.81 -29.34 -17.55
C PHE A 30 14.52 -28.94 -16.81
N GLU A 31 13.78 -29.92 -16.27
CA GLU A 31 12.57 -29.68 -15.48
C GLU A 31 12.92 -29.05 -14.12
N MET A 32 14.09 -29.41 -13.57
CA MET A 32 14.64 -28.77 -12.37
C MET A 32 14.95 -27.29 -12.61
N ALA A 33 15.44 -26.88 -13.79
CA ALA A 33 15.69 -25.48 -14.11
C ALA A 33 14.39 -24.65 -14.22
N LEU A 34 13.37 -25.20 -14.88
CA LEU A 34 12.03 -24.58 -14.95
C LEU A 34 11.39 -24.47 -13.56
N PHE A 35 11.54 -25.51 -12.72
CA PHE A 35 11.07 -25.52 -11.34
C PHE A 35 11.80 -24.49 -10.46
N ILE A 36 13.14 -24.43 -10.53
CA ILE A 36 13.91 -23.40 -9.84
C ILE A 36 13.44 -22.02 -10.29
N PHE A 37 13.23 -21.79 -11.58
CA PHE A 37 12.77 -20.49 -12.09
C PHE A 37 11.36 -20.13 -11.61
N SER A 38 10.42 -21.09 -11.63
CA SER A 38 9.03 -20.89 -11.21
C SER A 38 8.87 -20.60 -9.73
N TYR A 39 9.81 -21.02 -8.89
CA TYR A 39 9.81 -20.76 -7.44
C TYR A 39 10.77 -19.63 -7.01
N ALA A 40 11.93 -19.50 -7.66
CA ALA A 40 12.89 -18.42 -7.38
C ALA A 40 12.29 -17.06 -7.72
N THR A 41 11.48 -16.97 -8.78
CA THR A 41 10.86 -15.70 -9.20
C THR A 41 9.86 -15.17 -8.16
N PRO A 42 8.88 -15.96 -7.66
CA PRO A 42 8.03 -15.56 -6.55
C PRO A 42 8.80 -15.22 -5.26
N VAL A 43 9.83 -16.01 -4.92
CA VAL A 43 10.63 -15.77 -3.72
C VAL A 43 11.41 -14.46 -3.84
N LEU A 44 12.05 -14.21 -4.98
CA LEU A 44 12.77 -12.96 -5.25
C LEU A 44 11.83 -11.76 -5.21
N PHE A 45 10.64 -11.87 -5.82
CA PHE A 45 9.61 -10.85 -5.74
C PHE A 45 9.21 -10.55 -4.28
N LEU A 46 9.05 -11.59 -3.45
CA LEU A 46 8.70 -11.45 -2.05
C LEU A 46 9.83 -10.79 -1.23
N ILE A 47 11.09 -11.13 -1.51
CA ILE A 47 12.27 -10.47 -0.91
C ILE A 47 12.29 -8.98 -1.26
N ILE A 48 12.09 -8.64 -2.54
CA ILE A 48 12.06 -7.24 -3.00
C ILE A 48 10.94 -6.46 -2.28
N GLN A 49 9.75 -7.04 -2.17
CA GLN A 49 8.62 -6.45 -1.43
C GLN A 49 8.96 -6.22 0.06
N LEU A 50 9.60 -7.19 0.72
CA LEU A 50 10.01 -7.06 2.12
C LEU A 50 11.07 -5.97 2.29
N LEU A 51 12.05 -5.89 1.38
CA LEU A 51 13.07 -4.84 1.38
C LEU A 51 12.45 -3.45 1.20
N GLN A 52 11.48 -3.29 0.30
CA GLN A 52 10.74 -2.03 0.13
C GLN A 52 9.99 -1.64 1.41
N ILE A 53 9.30 -2.59 2.06
CA ILE A 53 8.62 -2.34 3.34
C ILE A 53 9.61 -1.91 4.43
N PHE A 54 10.74 -2.58 4.52
CA PHE A 54 11.78 -2.25 5.49
C PHE A 54 12.37 -0.87 5.23
N TYR A 55 12.70 -0.56 3.97
CA TYR A 55 13.23 0.73 3.55
C TYR A 55 12.27 1.88 3.90
N SER A 56 10.99 1.71 3.53
CA SER A 56 9.90 2.64 3.79
C SER A 56 9.74 3.00 5.27
N ARG A 57 9.85 1.99 6.15
CA ARG A 57 9.63 2.16 7.59
C ARG A 57 10.86 2.66 8.33
N LYS A 58 12.02 2.08 8.03
CA LYS A 58 13.24 2.34 8.81
C LYS A 58 13.95 3.61 8.36
N PHE A 59 14.01 3.86 7.04
CA PHE A 59 14.79 4.97 6.50
C PHE A 59 13.93 6.19 6.17
N ILE A 60 12.79 5.97 5.49
CA ILE A 60 11.91 7.09 5.12
C ILE A 60 11.02 7.54 6.28
N LYS A 61 10.76 6.65 7.25
CA LYS A 61 9.85 6.87 8.38
C LYS A 61 8.44 7.27 7.91
N LEU A 62 7.93 6.57 6.90
CA LEU A 62 6.58 6.82 6.39
C LEU A 62 5.51 6.56 7.46
N PRO A 63 4.48 7.41 7.56
CA PRO A 63 3.41 7.23 8.53
C PRO A 63 2.49 6.07 8.13
N ALA A 64 1.77 5.51 9.11
CA ALA A 64 0.82 4.41 8.92
C ALA A 64 1.40 3.18 8.19
N LYS A 65 0.63 2.54 7.30
CA LYS A 65 1.06 1.41 6.47
C LYS A 65 1.36 1.88 5.04
N CYS A 66 2.14 2.95 4.90
CA CYS A 66 2.53 3.43 3.57
C CYS A 66 3.80 2.73 3.09
N GLN A 67 3.94 2.61 1.77
CA GLN A 67 5.08 1.97 1.11
C GLN A 67 5.68 2.95 0.11
N TYR A 68 7.01 3.07 0.13
CA TYR A 68 7.79 3.75 -0.90
C TYR A 68 8.24 2.70 -1.90
N ASN A 69 7.88 2.88 -3.16
CA ASN A 69 8.28 2.00 -4.24
C ASN A 69 9.50 2.56 -4.99
N TRP A 70 10.11 1.73 -5.84
CA TRP A 70 11.31 2.10 -6.60
C TRP A 70 11.06 3.15 -7.70
N PHE A 71 9.81 3.42 -8.06
CA PHE A 71 9.44 4.47 -9.02
C PHE A 71 9.28 5.86 -8.38
N ASN A 72 9.95 6.09 -7.25
CA ASN A 72 9.86 7.31 -6.46
C ASN A 72 8.41 7.71 -6.15
N ARG A 73 7.59 6.72 -5.79
CA ARG A 73 6.17 6.89 -5.47
C ARG A 73 5.87 6.31 -4.09
N ILE A 74 5.05 7.03 -3.33
CA ILE A 74 4.58 6.64 -2.01
C ILE A 74 3.12 6.22 -2.10
N GLU A 75 2.84 4.98 -1.75
CA GLU A 75 1.51 4.42 -1.72
C GLU A 75 0.89 4.47 -0.34
N ILE A 76 -0.35 4.98 -0.26
CA ILE A 76 -1.15 5.06 0.95
C ILE A 76 -2.16 3.92 0.94
N HIS A 77 -2.01 3.00 1.89
CA HIS A 77 -2.97 1.91 2.09
C HIS A 77 -3.90 2.21 3.27
N ILE A 78 -5.20 2.14 3.03
CA ILE A 78 -6.19 2.18 4.11
C ILE A 78 -6.05 0.90 4.95
N GLY A 79 -6.11 1.04 6.27
CA GLY A 79 -5.95 -0.08 7.19
C GLY A 79 -6.26 0.34 8.62
N LYS A 80 -5.88 -0.47 9.62
CA LYS A 80 -6.29 -0.27 11.04
C LYS A 80 -6.12 1.15 11.59
N LYS A 81 -5.14 1.91 11.10
CA LYS A 81 -4.82 3.29 11.51
C LYS A 81 -5.57 4.39 10.72
N ILE A 82 -6.31 4.02 9.68
CA ILE A 82 -7.07 4.92 8.82
C ILE A 82 -8.49 4.35 8.74
N LYS A 83 -9.32 4.69 9.73
CA LYS A 83 -10.71 4.20 9.84
C LYS A 83 -11.72 5.21 9.31
N TYR A 84 -11.46 6.49 9.53
CA TYR A 84 -12.38 7.58 9.23
C TYR A 84 -11.77 8.57 8.25
N ARG A 85 -12.63 9.39 7.62
CA ARG A 85 -12.23 10.48 6.72
C ARG A 85 -11.16 11.38 7.34
N ARG A 86 -11.31 11.76 8.60
CA ARG A 86 -10.33 12.64 9.30
C ARG A 86 -8.97 11.98 9.44
N ASP A 87 -8.92 10.68 9.77
CA ASP A 87 -7.66 9.94 9.84
C ASP A 87 -6.98 9.88 8.48
N PHE A 88 -7.74 9.61 7.42
CA PHE A 88 -7.22 9.58 6.06
C PHE A 88 -6.59 10.92 5.67
N ILE A 89 -7.30 12.03 5.89
CA ILE A 89 -6.81 13.38 5.58
C ILE A 89 -5.55 13.70 6.39
N ARG A 90 -5.51 13.35 7.68
CA ARG A 90 -4.32 13.55 8.52
C ARG A 90 -3.11 12.76 8.03
N GLN A 91 -3.29 11.49 7.66
CA GLN A 91 -2.18 10.69 7.13
C GLN A 91 -1.73 11.19 5.75
N MET A 92 -2.69 11.52 4.88
CA MET A 92 -2.42 12.09 3.57
C MET A 92 -1.62 13.39 3.68
N HIS A 93 -2.00 14.33 4.53
CA HIS A 93 -1.24 15.56 4.76
C HIS A 93 0.22 15.29 5.16
N LYS A 94 0.45 14.42 6.15
CA LYS A 94 1.81 14.04 6.58
C LYS A 94 2.62 13.44 5.43
N LEU A 95 1.99 12.64 4.59
CA LEU A 95 2.62 12.04 3.42
C LEU A 95 2.93 13.07 2.34
N LEU A 96 2.05 14.04 2.10
CA LEU A 96 2.29 15.12 1.15
C LEU A 96 3.50 15.98 1.57
N VAL A 97 3.66 16.28 2.86
CA VAL A 97 4.85 16.99 3.36
C VAL A 97 6.13 16.18 3.11
N ILE A 98 6.14 14.89 3.45
CA ILE A 98 7.31 14.02 3.28
C ILE A 98 7.65 13.84 1.79
N SER A 99 6.63 13.59 0.98
CA SER A 99 6.76 13.33 -0.45
C SER A 99 7.22 14.56 -1.23
N LYS A 100 6.74 15.76 -0.88
CA LYS A 100 7.23 17.03 -1.44
C LYS A 100 8.73 17.23 -1.17
N LYS A 101 9.18 17.01 0.07
CA LYS A 101 10.62 17.08 0.41
C LYS A 101 11.46 16.09 -0.39
N ARG A 102 10.89 14.96 -0.80
CA ARG A 102 11.56 13.89 -1.56
C ARG A 102 11.29 13.95 -3.07
N LYS A 103 10.51 14.93 -3.56
CA LYS A 103 10.05 15.00 -4.95
C LYS A 103 9.40 13.68 -5.42
N ALA A 104 8.67 13.01 -4.53
CA ALA A 104 8.08 11.70 -4.76
C ALA A 104 6.58 11.83 -5.05
N LYS A 105 6.05 11.08 -6.02
CA LYS A 105 4.60 11.07 -6.29
C LYS A 105 3.85 10.34 -5.17
N VAL A 106 2.57 10.63 -4.98
CA VAL A 106 1.73 9.89 -4.02
C VAL A 106 0.61 9.18 -4.74
N THR A 107 0.34 7.93 -4.38
CA THR A 107 -0.85 7.21 -4.84
C THR A 107 -1.65 6.77 -3.63
N ALA A 108 -2.94 7.11 -3.61
CA ALA A 108 -3.84 6.76 -2.54
C ALA A 108 -5.04 6.00 -3.08
N TYR A 109 -5.39 4.91 -2.42
CA TYR A 109 -6.59 4.14 -2.71
C TYR A 109 -7.61 4.39 -1.61
N THR A 110 -8.83 4.85 -1.94
CA THR A 110 -9.78 5.23 -0.90
C THR A 110 -11.25 5.05 -1.26
N TRP A 111 -12.06 4.76 -0.23
CA TRP A 111 -13.53 4.84 -0.20
C TRP A 111 -14.02 5.76 0.93
N LEU A 112 -13.10 6.48 1.58
CA LEU A 112 -13.41 7.35 2.73
C LEU A 112 -13.66 8.81 2.32
N VAL A 113 -13.22 9.18 1.12
CA VAL A 113 -13.31 10.55 0.59
C VAL A 113 -13.74 10.47 -0.86
N SER A 114 -14.71 11.29 -1.26
CA SER A 114 -15.20 11.34 -2.64
C SER A 114 -14.20 12.03 -3.57
N SER A 115 -14.27 11.71 -4.86
CA SER A 115 -13.48 12.37 -5.91
C SER A 115 -13.61 13.89 -5.88
N LYS A 116 -14.84 14.41 -5.69
CA LYS A 116 -15.13 15.84 -5.55
C LYS A 116 -14.36 16.46 -4.39
N ASN A 117 -14.35 15.81 -3.22
CA ASN A 117 -13.63 16.32 -2.05
C ASN A 117 -12.11 16.33 -2.25
N ILE A 118 -11.57 15.32 -2.93
CA ILE A 118 -10.13 15.26 -3.27
C ILE A 118 -9.77 16.38 -4.24
N LYS A 119 -10.55 16.58 -5.31
CA LYS A 119 -10.34 17.67 -6.26
C LYS A 119 -10.46 19.05 -5.58
N ASN A 120 -11.42 19.23 -4.68
CA ASN A 120 -11.54 20.47 -3.92
C ASN A 120 -10.36 20.72 -2.97
N LEU A 121 -9.64 19.67 -2.55
CA LEU A 121 -8.49 19.79 -1.63
C LEU A 121 -7.18 20.02 -2.35
N LEU A 122 -6.99 19.37 -3.50
CA LEU A 122 -5.70 19.30 -4.18
C LEU A 122 -5.72 19.93 -5.58
N GLY A 123 -6.89 20.33 -6.08
CA GLY A 123 -7.07 20.91 -7.41
C GLY A 123 -6.45 20.02 -8.49
N ASP A 124 -5.69 20.66 -9.38
CA ASP A 124 -5.01 20.02 -10.51
C ASP A 124 -3.78 19.20 -10.10
N CYS A 125 -3.41 19.20 -8.82
CA CYS A 125 -2.33 18.35 -8.31
C CYS A 125 -2.77 16.89 -8.18
N ALA A 126 -4.09 16.62 -8.14
CA ALA A 126 -4.63 15.28 -7.96
C ALA A 126 -5.41 14.82 -9.19
N THR A 127 -5.02 13.67 -9.73
CA THR A 127 -5.75 12.95 -10.76
C THR A 127 -6.52 11.82 -10.10
N VAL A 128 -7.84 11.80 -10.27
CA VAL A 128 -8.71 10.75 -9.73
C VAL A 128 -9.09 9.79 -10.85
N THR A 129 -8.79 8.52 -10.68
CA THR A 129 -9.06 7.46 -11.66
C THR A 129 -9.78 6.29 -11.01
N THR A 130 -10.43 5.48 -11.86
CA THR A 130 -10.99 4.20 -11.43
C THR A 130 -9.85 3.19 -11.30
N PRO A 131 -9.70 2.52 -10.16
CA PRO A 131 -8.71 1.45 -10.00
C PRO A 131 -9.05 0.29 -10.92
N SER A 132 -8.02 -0.41 -11.41
CA SER A 132 -8.21 -1.66 -12.15
C SER A 132 -8.87 -2.73 -11.26
N PRO A 133 -9.54 -3.74 -11.86
CA PRO A 133 -10.17 -4.83 -11.10
C PRO A 133 -9.20 -5.53 -10.13
N PHE A 134 -7.93 -5.67 -10.54
CA PHE A 134 -6.90 -6.28 -9.70
C PHE A 134 -6.46 -5.37 -8.53
N GLU A 135 -6.28 -4.06 -8.78
CA GLU A 135 -5.99 -3.09 -7.71
C GLU A 135 -7.15 -3.02 -6.70
N GLU A 136 -8.38 -3.03 -7.20
CA GLU A 136 -9.57 -3.06 -6.36
C GLU A 136 -9.65 -4.34 -5.51
N PHE A 137 -9.46 -5.49 -6.14
CA PHE A 137 -9.43 -6.78 -5.44
C PHE A 137 -8.34 -6.82 -4.36
N SER A 138 -7.10 -6.46 -4.70
CA SER A 138 -5.97 -6.52 -3.78
C SER A 138 -6.19 -5.60 -2.57
N GLN A 139 -6.65 -4.37 -2.77
CA GLN A 139 -6.89 -3.43 -1.67
C GLN A 139 -8.08 -3.84 -0.80
N LYS A 140 -9.18 -4.34 -1.40
CA LYS A 140 -10.33 -4.87 -0.64
C LYS A 140 -9.98 -6.14 0.13
N PHE A 141 -9.16 -7.03 -0.44
CA PHE A 141 -8.72 -8.26 0.20
C PHE A 141 -7.83 -7.97 1.42
N LEU A 142 -6.87 -7.06 1.28
CA LEU A 142 -5.92 -6.69 2.33
C LEU A 142 -6.59 -5.89 3.47
N ASN A 143 -7.69 -5.20 3.20
CA ASN A 143 -8.31 -4.34 4.18
C ASN A 143 -9.40 -5.01 5.03
N LYS A 144 -9.00 -5.52 6.21
CA LYS A 144 -9.92 -6.06 7.22
C LYS A 144 -11.02 -5.07 7.66
N ILE A 145 -10.80 -3.75 7.57
CA ILE A 145 -11.81 -2.74 7.91
C ILE A 145 -12.90 -2.70 6.84
N TYR A 146 -12.54 -2.79 5.56
CA TYR A 146 -13.52 -2.82 4.47
C TYR A 146 -14.58 -3.92 4.70
N ARG A 147 -14.13 -5.13 5.09
CA ARG A 147 -15.02 -6.25 5.44
C ARG A 147 -15.93 -5.96 6.64
N LYS A 148 -15.44 -5.23 7.66
CA LYS A 148 -16.27 -4.86 8.82
C LYS A 148 -17.31 -3.79 8.45
N VAL A 149 -16.90 -2.77 7.71
CA VAL A 149 -17.79 -1.69 7.24
C VAL A 149 -18.90 -2.24 6.35
N LEU A 150 -18.59 -3.20 5.46
CA LEU A 150 -19.60 -3.90 4.67
C LEU A 150 -20.62 -4.68 5.52
N LYS A 151 -20.15 -5.37 6.57
CA LYS A 151 -21.03 -6.13 7.48
C LYS A 151 -21.96 -5.23 8.28
N GLU A 152 -21.53 -4.02 8.61
CA GLU A 152 -22.30 -3.10 9.45
C GLU A 152 -23.43 -2.38 8.70
N LYS A 153 -23.58 -2.53 7.36
CA LYS A 153 -24.67 -1.97 6.51
C LYS A 153 -25.03 -0.47 6.71
N LYS A 154 -24.29 0.29 7.52
CA LYS A 154 -24.69 1.61 8.02
C LYS A 154 -23.98 2.81 7.38
N ASN A 155 -23.03 2.60 6.49
CA ASN A 155 -22.38 3.71 5.78
C ASN A 155 -22.49 3.50 4.27
N ILE A 156 -22.99 4.51 3.57
CA ILE A 156 -22.86 4.63 2.12
C ILE A 156 -21.36 4.56 1.81
N LEU A 157 -20.89 3.38 1.40
CA LEU A 157 -19.52 3.20 0.95
C LEU A 157 -19.40 4.01 -0.33
N LEU A 158 -18.60 5.07 -0.28
CA LEU A 158 -18.25 5.82 -1.47
C LEU A 158 -17.57 4.88 -2.47
N PRO A 159 -17.67 5.17 -3.78
CA PRO A 159 -16.99 4.38 -4.79
C PRO A 159 -15.49 4.31 -4.46
N PHE A 160 -14.91 3.13 -4.68
CA PHE A 160 -13.49 2.95 -4.50
C PHE A 160 -12.74 3.68 -5.61
N ILE A 161 -11.90 4.63 -5.24
CA ILE A 161 -11.16 5.46 -6.17
C ILE A 161 -9.64 5.32 -5.97
N LYS A 162 -8.91 5.51 -7.06
CA LYS A 162 -7.47 5.72 -7.07
C LYS A 162 -7.20 7.21 -7.24
N VAL A 163 -6.30 7.75 -6.43
CA VAL A 163 -5.88 9.14 -6.48
C VAL A 163 -4.38 9.17 -6.70
N GLU A 164 -3.95 9.76 -7.80
CA GLU A 164 -2.54 10.03 -8.07
C GLU A 164 -2.27 11.51 -7.85
N ILE A 165 -1.27 11.81 -7.02
CA ILE A 165 -0.97 13.16 -6.61
C ILE A 165 0.45 13.51 -7.05
N ASP A 166 0.56 14.53 -7.90
CA ASP A 166 1.82 15.10 -8.31
C ASP A 166 2.26 16.15 -7.29
N THR A 167 3.15 15.75 -6.39
CA THR A 167 3.60 16.56 -5.26
C THR A 167 4.49 17.72 -5.67
N ASN A 168 5.04 17.69 -6.89
CA ASN A 168 5.81 18.80 -7.45
C ASN A 168 4.91 20.01 -7.77
N LYS A 169 3.63 19.78 -8.03
CA LYS A 169 2.65 20.84 -8.29
C LYS A 169 2.07 21.45 -7.01
N ILE A 170 2.25 20.79 -5.87
CA ILE A 170 1.68 21.22 -4.59
C ILE A 170 2.50 22.36 -3.99
N THR A 171 1.86 23.50 -3.73
CA THR A 171 2.49 24.65 -3.06
C THR A 171 2.54 24.46 -1.54
N GLN A 172 3.38 25.23 -0.85
CA GLN A 172 3.45 25.12 0.62
C GLN A 172 2.16 25.66 1.27
N ASN A 173 1.64 26.78 0.75
CA ASN A 173 0.37 27.37 1.18
C ASN A 173 -0.79 26.35 1.12
N GLN A 174 -0.88 25.55 0.06
CA GLN A 174 -1.89 24.48 -0.03
C GLN A 174 -1.77 23.42 1.08
N LEU A 175 -0.55 23.07 1.49
CA LEU A 175 -0.35 22.13 2.60
C LEU A 175 -0.78 22.77 3.92
N ASP A 176 -0.41 24.03 4.13
CA ASP A 176 -0.73 24.78 5.34
C ASP A 176 -2.25 25.00 5.46
N ASP A 177 -2.94 25.32 4.36
CA ASP A 177 -4.41 25.43 4.28
C ASP A 177 -5.10 24.12 4.66
N ILE A 178 -4.58 22.97 4.18
CA ILE A 178 -5.10 21.65 4.56
C ILE A 178 -4.91 21.41 6.07
N ALA A 179 -3.74 21.76 6.61
CA ALA A 179 -3.47 21.61 8.04
C ALA A 179 -4.42 22.46 8.90
N LEU A 180 -4.64 23.71 8.50
CA LEU A 180 -5.47 24.67 9.21
C LEU A 180 -6.96 24.28 9.14
N LYS A 181 -7.46 23.93 7.95
CA LYS A 181 -8.85 23.50 7.71
C LYS A 181 -9.25 22.26 8.52
N TYR A 182 -8.32 21.34 8.75
CA TYR A 182 -8.58 20.08 9.45
C TYR A 182 -8.02 20.00 10.87
N LYS A 183 -7.41 21.10 11.37
CA LYS A 183 -6.78 21.18 12.70
C LYS A 183 -5.83 20.00 12.93
N LEU A 184 -4.86 19.84 12.02
CA LEU A 184 -3.95 18.67 11.93
C LEU A 184 -2.67 18.80 12.76
#